data_AF-A0A173Z186-F1
#
_entry.id   AF-A0A173Z186-F1
#
_cell.length_a   1.000
_cell.length_b   1.000
_cell.length_c   1.000
_cell.angle_alpha   90.00
_cell.angle_beta   90.00
_cell.angle_gamma   90.00
#
_symmetry.space_group_name_H-M   'P 1'
#
loop_
_entity.id
_entity.type
_entity.pdbx_description
1 polymer ?
#
loop_
_entity_poly.entity_id
_entity_poly.type
_entity_poly.pdbx_seq_one_letter_code
_entity_poly.pdbx_strand_id
1 'polypeptide(L)'
;MGYLVVGKYTPVEGDMPEVIEREYYGQGMIFKDEEAYKEHPDRVCYVPELSDSTYTREDFLNLCDGNVEMADELFDNCNWQHPESLVEDWVVNGEWEKCERCGVLFDCQMHDSCTNCGYPVLTDKPWYVEKWHEEDLIAAMEKARAHITRENLDKMKAACKDIFEDKTSRNEMLEDKARELFEEVWMCQ
;
A
#
# COMPACT_ATOMS: atom_id res chain seq x y z
N MET A 1 -7.33 3.81 -33.84
CA MET A 1 -7.41 2.60 -33.02
C MET A 1 -8.86 2.43 -32.61
N GLY A 2 -9.38 1.19 -32.60
CA GLY A 2 -10.70 0.90 -32.01
C GLY A 2 -10.56 0.60 -30.52
N TYR A 3 -11.65 0.76 -29.77
CA TYR A 3 -11.75 0.33 -28.37
C TYR A 3 -11.66 -1.20 -28.25
N LEU A 4 -11.09 -1.69 -27.13
CA LEU A 4 -11.10 -3.11 -26.78
C LEU A 4 -12.52 -3.56 -26.41
N VAL A 5 -12.96 -4.66 -27.03
CA VAL A 5 -14.19 -5.36 -26.65
C VAL A 5 -13.89 -6.86 -26.61
N VAL A 6 -14.32 -7.53 -25.53
CA VAL A 6 -14.20 -8.96 -25.27
C VAL A 6 -15.58 -9.48 -24.91
N GLY A 7 -16.10 -10.43 -25.67
CA GLY A 7 -17.45 -10.95 -25.47
C GLY A 7 -18.53 -9.92 -25.77
N LYS A 8 -19.71 -10.12 -25.18
CA LYS A 8 -20.89 -9.27 -25.39
C LYS A 8 -21.81 -9.27 -24.18
N TYR A 9 -22.31 -8.08 -23.85
CA TYR A 9 -23.33 -7.87 -22.83
C TYR A 9 -24.59 -7.28 -23.48
N THR A 10 -25.77 -7.78 -23.10
CA THR A 10 -27.07 -7.22 -23.50
C THR A 10 -27.92 -7.08 -22.24
N PRO A 11 -28.33 -5.85 -21.86
CA PRO A 11 -29.13 -5.63 -20.66
C PRO A 11 -30.56 -6.17 -20.86
N VAL A 12 -31.30 -6.27 -19.74
CA VAL A 12 -32.74 -6.60 -19.78
C VAL A 12 -33.50 -5.52 -20.57
N GLU A 13 -34.29 -5.95 -21.55
CA GLU A 13 -35.14 -5.06 -22.35
C GLU A 13 -36.54 -5.66 -22.51
N GLY A 14 -37.51 -5.13 -21.76
CA GLY A 14 -38.88 -5.65 -21.75
C GLY A 14 -38.94 -7.09 -21.24
N ASP A 15 -39.38 -8.02 -22.10
CA ASP A 15 -39.43 -9.46 -21.81
C ASP A 15 -38.13 -10.20 -22.18
N MET A 16 -37.14 -9.51 -22.77
CA MET A 16 -35.85 -10.13 -23.10
C MET A 16 -34.95 -10.19 -21.87
N PRO A 17 -34.45 -11.39 -21.49
CA PRO A 17 -33.55 -11.51 -20.37
C PRO A 17 -32.18 -10.90 -20.69
N GLU A 18 -31.43 -10.60 -19.64
CA GLU A 18 -30.02 -10.25 -19.74
C GLU A 18 -29.23 -11.39 -20.43
N VAL A 19 -28.28 -11.03 -21.29
CA VAL A 19 -27.40 -11.96 -21.97
C VAL A 19 -25.95 -11.56 -21.73
N ILE A 20 -25.17 -12.51 -21.20
CA ILE A 20 -23.74 -12.37 -20.93
C ILE A 20 -23.00 -13.43 -21.77
N GLU A 21 -22.29 -12.98 -22.79
CA GLU A 21 -21.41 -13.80 -23.62
C GLU A 21 -19.96 -13.47 -23.25
N ARG A 22 -19.25 -14.43 -22.66
CA ARG A 22 -17.84 -14.26 -22.24
C ARG A 22 -16.89 -14.79 -23.30
N GLU A 23 -15.75 -14.13 -23.48
CA GLU A 23 -14.66 -14.58 -24.33
C GLU A 23 -13.32 -14.57 -23.59
N TYR A 24 -12.34 -15.30 -24.11
CA TYR A 24 -11.03 -15.42 -23.49
C TYR A 24 -10.26 -14.10 -23.56
N TYR A 25 -9.75 -13.64 -22.42
CA TYR A 25 -8.86 -12.48 -22.32
C TYR A 25 -7.91 -12.64 -21.13
N GLY A 26 -6.61 -12.54 -21.37
CA GLY A 26 -5.59 -12.68 -20.32
C GLY A 26 -5.62 -14.08 -19.69
N GLN A 27 -6.29 -14.23 -18.54
CA GLN A 27 -6.27 -15.44 -17.72
C GLN A 27 -7.60 -16.18 -17.63
N GLY A 28 -8.71 -15.61 -18.11
CA GLY A 28 -10.02 -16.24 -18.00
C GLY A 28 -10.99 -15.84 -19.10
N MET A 29 -12.24 -16.28 -18.94
CA MET A 29 -13.35 -15.93 -19.83
C MET A 29 -14.14 -14.76 -19.23
N ILE A 30 -14.18 -13.60 -19.87
CA ILE A 30 -14.83 -12.39 -19.34
C ILE A 30 -15.71 -11.68 -20.38
N PHE A 31 -16.52 -10.73 -19.92
CA PHE A 31 -16.96 -9.62 -20.76
C PHE A 31 -16.17 -8.36 -20.37
N LYS A 32 -15.72 -7.59 -21.37
CA LYS A 32 -15.03 -6.31 -21.17
C LYS A 32 -15.28 -5.38 -22.35
N ASP A 33 -15.64 -4.13 -22.08
CA ASP A 33 -15.92 -3.12 -23.10
C ASP A 33 -15.31 -1.78 -22.70
N GLU A 34 -14.23 -1.40 -23.38
CA GLU A 34 -13.48 -0.17 -23.13
C GLU A 34 -14.25 1.08 -23.59
N GLU A 35 -15.06 0.98 -24.65
CA GLU A 35 -15.90 2.10 -25.10
C GLU A 35 -16.98 2.40 -24.05
N ALA A 36 -17.62 1.34 -23.53
CA ALA A 36 -18.56 1.48 -22.42
C ALA A 36 -17.88 2.11 -21.20
N TYR A 37 -16.69 1.64 -20.84
CA TYR A 37 -15.94 2.18 -19.70
C TYR A 37 -15.56 3.66 -19.85
N LYS A 38 -15.16 4.10 -21.06
CA LYS A 38 -14.64 5.47 -21.28
C LYS A 38 -15.72 6.48 -21.62
N GLU A 39 -16.71 6.10 -22.42
CA GLU A 39 -17.68 7.02 -23.01
C GLU A 39 -19.10 6.91 -22.41
N HIS A 40 -19.39 5.82 -21.69
CA HIS A 40 -20.72 5.50 -21.19
C HIS A 40 -20.69 4.99 -19.74
N PRO A 41 -20.42 5.87 -18.76
CA PRO A 41 -20.15 5.46 -17.38
C PRO A 41 -21.30 4.74 -16.68
N ASP A 42 -22.53 4.84 -17.19
CA ASP A 42 -23.74 4.17 -16.72
C ASP A 42 -23.93 2.76 -17.32
N ARG A 43 -23.14 2.38 -18.33
CA ARG A 43 -23.22 1.05 -18.96
C ARG A 43 -22.30 0.06 -18.29
N VAL A 44 -22.72 -1.20 -18.29
CA VAL A 44 -21.88 -2.33 -17.89
C VAL A 44 -20.70 -2.42 -18.85
N CYS A 45 -19.50 -2.40 -18.29
CA CYS A 45 -18.22 -2.44 -19.01
C CYS A 45 -17.38 -3.67 -18.65
N TYR A 46 -17.74 -4.42 -17.60
CA TYR A 46 -17.01 -5.62 -17.19
C TYR A 46 -17.92 -6.65 -16.49
N VAL A 47 -17.69 -7.94 -16.77
CA VAL A 47 -18.24 -9.08 -16.03
C VAL A 47 -17.15 -10.15 -15.85
N PRO A 48 -16.85 -10.59 -14.62
CA PRO A 48 -15.81 -11.59 -14.34
C PRO A 48 -16.23 -13.00 -14.76
N GLU A 49 -15.30 -13.95 -14.70
CA GLU A 49 -15.48 -15.31 -15.21
C GLU A 49 -16.48 -16.14 -14.39
N LEU A 50 -16.32 -16.12 -13.07
CA LEU A 50 -16.99 -17.06 -12.16
C LEU A 50 -18.27 -16.50 -11.54
N SER A 51 -18.75 -15.35 -12.03
CA SER A 51 -19.93 -14.66 -11.50
C SER A 51 -20.59 -13.78 -12.56
N ASP A 52 -21.91 -13.64 -12.49
CA ASP A 52 -22.71 -12.73 -13.32
C ASP A 52 -22.80 -11.31 -12.71
N SER A 53 -21.92 -10.95 -11.77
CA SER A 53 -21.83 -9.58 -11.24
C SER A 53 -21.42 -8.60 -12.34
N THR A 54 -22.16 -7.53 -12.51
CA THR A 54 -21.93 -6.51 -13.53
C THR A 54 -21.27 -5.29 -12.93
N TYR A 55 -20.35 -4.68 -13.69
CA TYR A 55 -19.60 -3.51 -13.26
C TYR A 55 -19.69 -2.41 -14.31
N THR A 56 -19.90 -1.19 -13.85
CA THR A 56 -19.88 0.07 -14.61
C THR A 56 -18.62 0.87 -14.27
N ARG A 57 -18.30 1.93 -15.03
CA ARG A 57 -17.19 2.84 -14.68
C ARG A 57 -17.34 3.39 -13.26
N GLU A 58 -18.57 3.70 -12.86
CA GLU A 58 -18.85 4.24 -11.54
C GLU A 58 -18.49 3.25 -10.43
N ASP A 59 -18.67 1.95 -10.65
CA ASP A 59 -18.25 0.92 -9.69
C ASP A 59 -16.73 0.90 -9.52
N PHE A 60 -15.96 0.95 -10.62
CA PHE A 60 -14.49 1.04 -10.56
C PHE A 60 -14.02 2.31 -9.84
N LEU A 61 -14.66 3.46 -10.11
CA LEU A 61 -14.35 4.71 -9.41
C LEU A 61 -14.65 4.62 -7.92
N ASN A 62 -15.79 4.03 -7.54
CA ASN A 62 -16.15 3.86 -6.13
C ASN A 62 -15.17 2.95 -5.39
N LEU A 63 -14.69 1.87 -6.04
CA LEU A 63 -13.65 1.00 -5.48
C LEU A 63 -12.32 1.73 -5.29
N CYS A 64 -12.05 2.75 -6.11
CA CYS A 64 -10.81 3.52 -6.08
C CYS A 64 -10.94 4.88 -5.36
N ASP A 65 -11.95 5.06 -4.49
CA ASP A 65 -12.21 6.32 -3.77
C ASP A 65 -12.33 7.56 -4.69
N GLY A 66 -12.85 7.38 -5.91
CA GLY A 66 -12.96 8.42 -6.93
C GLY A 66 -11.66 8.76 -7.65
N ASN A 67 -10.57 8.03 -7.38
CA ASN A 67 -9.29 8.21 -8.07
C ASN A 67 -9.36 7.61 -9.48
N VAL A 68 -9.41 8.48 -10.49
CA VAL A 68 -9.55 8.10 -11.90
C VAL A 68 -8.37 7.27 -12.40
N GLU A 69 -7.14 7.63 -12.03
CA GLU A 69 -5.93 6.94 -12.47
C GLU A 69 -5.90 5.49 -11.95
N MET A 70 -6.24 5.31 -10.68
CA MET A 70 -6.40 3.98 -10.09
C MET A 70 -7.53 3.20 -10.74
N ALA A 71 -8.69 3.83 -11.00
CA ALA A 71 -9.83 3.14 -11.60
C ALA A 71 -9.53 2.66 -13.03
N ASP A 72 -8.77 3.47 -13.79
CA ASP A 72 -8.34 3.11 -15.15
C ASP A 72 -7.34 1.93 -15.09
N GLU A 73 -6.36 1.97 -14.19
CA GLU A 73 -5.40 0.86 -13.97
C GLU A 73 -6.09 -0.43 -13.51
N LEU A 74 -7.07 -0.33 -12.59
CA LEU A 74 -7.86 -1.45 -12.12
C LEU A 74 -8.67 -2.08 -13.25
N PHE A 75 -9.31 -1.26 -14.08
CA PHE A 75 -10.05 -1.74 -15.24
C PHE A 75 -9.12 -2.47 -16.19
N ASP A 76 -7.99 -1.88 -16.56
CA ASP A 76 -7.06 -2.44 -17.55
C ASP A 76 -6.52 -3.82 -17.14
N ASN A 77 -6.24 -4.01 -15.84
CA ASN A 77 -5.69 -5.25 -15.29
C ASN A 77 -6.72 -6.33 -14.92
N CYS A 78 -8.01 -5.98 -14.80
CA CYS A 78 -9.06 -6.99 -14.67
C CYS A 78 -9.09 -7.91 -15.89
N ASN A 79 -8.82 -9.21 -15.67
CA ASN A 79 -8.74 -10.20 -16.74
C ASN A 79 -9.39 -11.56 -16.44
N TRP A 80 -9.95 -11.77 -15.25
CA TRP A 80 -10.83 -12.92 -14.91
C TRP A 80 -11.59 -12.72 -13.59
N GLN A 81 -10.94 -12.06 -12.63
CA GLN A 81 -11.33 -11.83 -11.24
C GLN A 81 -12.34 -10.70 -11.06
N HIS A 82 -12.96 -10.64 -9.88
CA HIS A 82 -13.72 -9.47 -9.44
C HIS A 82 -12.77 -8.26 -9.21
N PRO A 83 -13.15 -7.02 -9.59
CA PRO A 83 -12.34 -5.83 -9.34
C PRO A 83 -12.02 -5.63 -7.85
N GLU A 84 -12.95 -5.94 -6.95
CA GLU A 84 -12.73 -5.89 -5.50
C GLU A 84 -11.60 -6.82 -5.06
N SER A 85 -11.55 -8.04 -5.61
CA SER A 85 -10.51 -9.01 -5.29
C SER A 85 -9.14 -8.57 -5.80
N LEU A 86 -9.09 -7.89 -6.96
CA LEU A 86 -7.84 -7.34 -7.47
C LEU A 86 -7.34 -6.16 -6.62
N VAL A 87 -8.24 -5.26 -6.20
CA VAL A 87 -7.88 -4.18 -5.26
C VAL A 87 -7.36 -4.75 -3.95
N GLU A 88 -8.03 -5.77 -3.38
CA GLU A 88 -7.59 -6.42 -2.15
C GLU A 88 -6.18 -7.03 -2.30
N ASP A 89 -5.92 -7.74 -3.40
CA ASP A 89 -4.61 -8.35 -3.68
C ASP A 89 -3.49 -7.29 -3.75
N TRP A 90 -3.70 -6.22 -4.52
CA TRP A 90 -2.74 -5.13 -4.63
C TRP A 90 -2.49 -4.39 -3.32
N VAL A 91 -3.52 -4.21 -2.49
CA VAL A 91 -3.35 -3.61 -1.15
C VAL A 91 -2.59 -4.54 -0.21
N VAL A 92 -2.92 -5.84 -0.20
CA VAL A 92 -2.25 -6.83 0.67
C VAL A 92 -0.78 -7.00 0.29
N ASN A 93 -0.46 -6.95 -1.01
CA ASN A 93 0.90 -7.06 -1.51
C ASN A 93 1.70 -5.74 -1.43
N GLY A 94 1.11 -4.67 -0.86
CA GLY A 94 1.77 -3.38 -0.68
C GLY A 94 2.04 -2.66 -2.00
N GLU A 95 1.25 -2.95 -3.04
CA GLU A 95 1.31 -2.25 -4.32
C GLU A 95 0.55 -0.93 -4.22
N TRP A 96 -0.65 -0.98 -3.63
CA TRP A 96 -1.51 0.18 -3.41
C TRP A 96 -1.78 0.40 -1.92
N GLU A 97 -2.01 1.66 -1.53
CA GLU A 97 -2.29 2.01 -0.14
C GLU A 97 -3.44 3.02 -0.06
N LYS A 98 -4.28 2.88 0.98
CA LYS A 98 -5.29 3.87 1.34
C LYS A 98 -4.65 4.92 2.25
N CYS A 99 -4.48 6.15 1.75
CA CYS A 99 -3.78 7.19 2.48
C CYS A 99 -4.37 7.44 3.88
N GLU A 100 -3.56 7.31 4.94
CA GLU A 100 -4.01 7.52 6.33
C GLU A 100 -4.59 8.91 6.61
N ARG A 101 -4.20 9.91 5.80
CA ARG A 101 -4.63 11.31 6.00
C ARG A 101 -5.95 11.64 5.32
N CYS A 102 -6.13 11.25 4.05
CA CYS A 102 -7.30 11.63 3.27
C CYS A 102 -8.18 10.46 2.84
N GLY A 103 -7.77 9.22 3.10
CA GLY A 103 -8.51 8.00 2.79
C GLY A 103 -8.56 7.62 1.32
N VAL A 104 -7.85 8.34 0.44
CA VAL A 104 -7.81 8.07 -1.00
C VAL A 104 -6.78 6.99 -1.30
N LEU A 105 -7.19 6.00 -2.09
CA LEU A 105 -6.33 4.95 -2.65
C LEU A 105 -5.34 5.53 -3.67
N PHE A 106 -4.09 5.11 -3.60
CA PHE A 106 -3.03 5.48 -4.55
C PHE A 106 -2.00 4.36 -4.70
N ASP A 107 -1.28 4.37 -5.81
CA ASP A 107 -0.16 3.46 -6.07
C ASP A 107 1.07 3.92 -5.25
N CYS A 108 1.42 3.17 -4.21
CA CYS A 108 2.57 3.46 -3.36
C CYS A 108 3.89 2.87 -3.87
N GLN A 109 3.87 2.08 -4.95
CA GLN A 109 5.07 1.63 -5.65
C GLN A 109 5.58 2.69 -6.64
N MET A 110 4.67 3.44 -7.25
CA MET A 110 4.98 4.50 -8.22
C MET A 110 5.16 5.88 -7.57
N HIS A 111 4.66 6.08 -6.34
CA HIS A 111 4.68 7.36 -5.66
C HIS A 111 5.15 7.28 -4.20
N ASP A 112 6.14 8.09 -3.85
CA ASP A 112 6.63 8.23 -2.45
C ASP A 112 5.65 9.01 -1.54
N SER A 113 4.54 9.51 -2.09
CA SER A 113 3.52 10.26 -1.35
C SER A 113 2.15 10.18 -2.03
N CYS A 114 1.08 10.26 -1.23
CA CYS A 114 -0.30 10.28 -1.71
C CYS A 114 -0.51 11.35 -2.79
N THR A 115 -1.00 10.93 -3.95
CA THR A 115 -1.22 11.77 -5.13
C THR A 115 -2.29 12.85 -4.91
N ASN A 116 -3.19 12.66 -3.93
CA ASN A 116 -4.23 13.63 -3.59
C ASN A 116 -3.78 14.70 -2.58
N CYS A 117 -3.08 14.32 -1.50
CA CYS A 117 -2.80 15.24 -0.39
C CYS A 117 -1.32 15.43 -0.04
N GLY A 118 -0.42 14.74 -0.72
CA GLY A 118 1.04 14.80 -0.52
C GLY A 118 1.51 14.22 0.82
N TYR A 119 0.68 13.43 1.52
CA TYR A 119 1.12 12.71 2.72
C TYR A 119 2.12 11.63 2.32
N PRO A 120 3.33 11.58 2.91
CA PRO A 120 4.37 10.66 2.48
C PRO A 120 4.02 9.22 2.86
N VAL A 121 4.43 8.26 2.02
CA VAL A 121 4.34 6.82 2.33
C VAL A 121 5.24 6.49 3.53
N LEU A 122 6.47 7.00 3.50
CA LEU A 122 7.42 6.85 4.59
C LEU A 122 7.48 8.13 5.44
N THR A 123 7.19 8.00 6.73
CA THR A 123 7.29 9.10 7.69
C THR A 123 8.73 9.36 8.13
N ASP A 124 9.11 10.64 8.24
CA ASP A 124 10.37 11.09 8.83
C ASP A 124 10.31 11.18 10.37
N LYS A 125 9.12 11.08 10.95
CA LYS A 125 8.92 11.09 12.40
C LYS A 125 9.55 9.86 13.06
N PRO A 126 10.20 10.02 14.23
CA PRO A 126 10.76 8.90 14.96
C PRO A 126 9.65 7.96 15.44
N TRP A 127 9.74 6.68 15.06
CA TRP A 127 8.87 5.62 15.60
C TRP A 127 9.27 5.23 17.03
N TYR A 128 10.53 5.48 17.42
CA TYR A 128 11.07 5.24 18.76
C TYR A 128 12.09 6.33 19.15
N VAL A 129 12.06 6.74 20.42
CA VAL A 129 13.01 7.71 21.00
C VAL A 129 13.51 7.16 22.33
N GLU A 130 14.82 6.97 22.44
CA GLU A 130 15.50 6.64 23.69
C GLU A 130 15.64 7.91 24.55
N LYS A 131 15.22 7.84 25.81
CA LYS A 131 15.28 8.96 26.76
C LYS A 131 16.23 8.62 27.89
N TRP A 132 17.15 9.53 28.17
CA TRP A 132 18.13 9.42 29.25
C TRP A 132 17.89 10.52 30.29
N HIS A 133 17.94 10.15 31.57
CA HIS A 133 17.73 11.04 32.70
C HIS A 133 19.04 11.24 33.48
N GLU A 134 19.09 12.30 34.30
CA GLU A 134 20.26 12.54 35.16
C GLU A 134 20.53 11.35 36.10
N GLU A 135 19.48 10.65 36.54
CA GLU A 135 19.56 9.47 37.40
C GLU A 135 20.36 8.33 36.75
N ASP A 136 20.22 8.10 35.44
CA ASP A 136 20.97 7.08 34.71
C ASP A 136 22.48 7.37 34.72
N LEU A 137 22.83 8.65 34.52
CA LEU A 137 24.21 9.11 34.54
C LEU A 137 24.78 9.09 35.96
N ILE A 138 23.99 9.49 36.96
CA ILE A 138 24.39 9.46 38.37
C ILE A 138 24.66 8.02 38.79
N ALA A 139 23.79 7.07 38.46
CA ALA A 139 24.00 5.65 38.78
C ALA A 139 25.30 5.10 38.16
N ALA A 140 25.64 5.52 36.93
CA ALA A 140 26.91 5.17 36.29
C ALA A 140 28.11 5.80 37.01
N MET A 141 28.02 7.09 37.37
CA MET A 141 29.07 7.81 38.11
C MET A 141 29.30 7.21 39.50
N GLU A 142 28.24 6.82 40.22
CA GLU A 142 28.32 6.15 41.52
C GLU A 142 29.03 4.80 41.42
N LYS A 143 28.69 3.97 40.42
CA LYS A 143 29.39 2.70 40.14
C LYS A 143 30.87 2.91 39.84
N ALA A 144 31.19 3.98 39.11
CA ALA A 144 32.57 4.39 38.83
C ALA A 144 33.28 5.05 40.02
N ARG A 145 32.58 5.26 41.15
CA ARG A 145 33.06 5.97 42.35
C ARG A 145 33.48 7.42 42.06
N ALA A 146 32.84 8.06 41.09
CA ALA A 146 33.03 9.48 40.78
C ALA A 146 32.22 10.36 41.75
N HIS A 147 32.76 11.52 42.09
CA HIS A 147 32.08 12.47 42.96
C HIS A 147 30.94 13.19 42.20
N ILE A 148 29.72 13.09 42.72
CA ILE A 148 28.52 13.67 42.09
C ILE A 148 28.45 15.17 42.40
N THR A 149 28.66 15.99 41.39
CA THR A 149 28.45 17.45 41.43
C THR A 149 27.81 17.90 40.14
N ARG A 150 27.23 19.10 40.13
CA ARG A 150 26.67 19.68 38.91
C ARG A 150 27.72 19.78 37.79
N GLU A 151 28.92 20.24 38.13
CA GLU A 151 30.02 20.37 37.17
C GLU A 151 30.41 19.00 36.56
N ASN A 152 30.56 17.97 37.39
CA ASN A 152 30.92 16.63 36.89
C ASN A 152 29.78 15.98 36.10
N LEU A 153 28.52 16.23 36.48
CA LEU A 153 27.37 15.75 35.73
C LEU A 153 27.27 16.44 34.36
N ASP A 154 27.53 17.74 34.28
CA ASP A 154 27.52 18.46 33.01
C ASP A 154 28.68 18.01 32.10
N LYS A 155 29.86 17.68 32.67
CA LYS A 155 30.95 17.01 31.94
C LYS A 155 30.55 15.63 31.44
N MET A 156 29.87 14.83 32.28
CA MET A 156 29.38 13.50 31.91
C MET A 156 28.38 13.59 30.75
N LYS A 157 27.41 14.51 30.81
CA LYS A 157 26.45 14.74 29.72
C LYS A 157 27.12 15.09 28.40
N ALA A 158 28.11 15.99 28.44
CA ALA A 158 28.85 16.38 27.24
C ALA A 158 29.62 15.18 26.63
N ALA A 159 30.27 14.38 27.46
CA ALA A 159 31.01 13.21 27.01
C ALA A 159 30.11 12.06 26.51
N CYS A 160 28.92 11.89 27.10
CA CYS A 160 27.97 10.85 26.69
C CYS A 160 27.25 11.16 25.37
N LYS A 161 27.24 12.42 24.92
CA LYS A 161 26.55 12.80 23.69
C LYS A 161 27.07 12.00 22.49
N ASP A 162 28.40 11.91 22.34
CA ASP A 162 29.02 11.16 21.23
C ASP A 162 28.72 9.65 21.33
N ILE A 163 28.63 9.10 22.55
CA ILE A 163 28.29 7.70 22.79
C ILE A 163 26.85 7.42 22.37
N PHE A 164 25.91 8.31 22.71
CA PHE A 164 24.50 8.13 22.40
C PHE A 164 24.17 8.38 20.91
N GLU A 165 24.99 9.20 20.23
CA GLU A 165 24.91 9.44 18.79
C GLU A 165 25.51 8.29 17.96
N ASP A 166 26.42 7.49 18.53
CA ASP A 166 26.90 6.27 17.87
C ASP A 166 25.79 5.20 17.78
N LYS A 167 25.52 4.80 16.54
CA LYS A 167 24.47 3.82 16.19
C LYS A 167 25.05 2.55 15.57
N THR A 168 26.37 2.41 15.49
CA THR A 168 27.03 1.34 14.72
C THR A 168 26.54 -0.05 15.11
N SER A 169 26.69 -0.45 16.38
CA SER A 169 26.24 -1.77 16.84
C SER A 169 24.72 -1.96 16.76
N ARG A 170 23.94 -0.89 16.94
CA ARG A 170 22.48 -0.97 16.79
C ARG A 170 22.08 -1.19 15.34
N ASN A 171 22.75 -0.54 14.39
CA ASN A 171 22.49 -0.72 12.97
C ASN A 171 22.83 -2.16 12.51
N GLU A 172 23.91 -2.75 13.03
CA GLU A 172 24.22 -4.17 12.80
C GLU A 172 23.10 -5.09 13.32
N MET A 173 22.58 -4.82 14.52
CA MET A 173 21.45 -5.58 15.06
C MET A 173 20.15 -5.39 14.25
N LEU A 174 19.93 -4.21 13.67
CA LEU A 174 18.78 -3.96 12.80
C LEU A 174 18.91 -4.70 11.47
N GLU A 175 20.11 -4.78 10.89
CA GLU A 175 20.38 -5.60 9.70
C GLU A 175 20.08 -7.08 9.98
N ASP A 176 20.59 -7.62 11.09
CA ASP A 176 20.30 -9.00 11.52
C ASP A 176 18.79 -9.23 11.66
N LYS A 177 18.08 -8.27 12.27
CA LYS A 177 16.63 -8.40 12.46
C LYS A 177 15.86 -8.30 11.14
N ALA A 178 16.30 -7.47 10.21
CA ALA A 178 15.71 -7.39 8.88
C ALA A 178 15.87 -8.72 8.14
N ARG A 179 17.05 -9.35 8.20
CA ARG A 179 17.27 -10.69 7.64
C ARG A 179 16.33 -11.72 8.26
N GLU A 180 16.22 -11.76 9.59
CA GLU A 180 15.34 -12.70 10.29
C GLU A 180 13.87 -12.57 9.86
N LEU A 181 13.40 -11.34 9.61
CA LEU A 181 12.01 -11.07 9.29
C LEU A 181 11.67 -11.19 7.79
N PHE A 182 12.61 -10.85 6.90
CA PHE A 182 12.33 -10.62 5.48
C PHE A 182 13.19 -11.44 4.51
N GLU A 183 14.30 -12.05 4.94
CA GLU A 183 14.97 -13.05 4.10
C GLU A 183 14.24 -14.38 4.27
N GLU A 184 13.42 -14.74 3.28
CA GLU A 184 12.85 -16.08 3.19
C GLU A 184 13.97 -17.13 3.26
N VAL A 185 13.89 -18.01 4.26
CA VAL A 185 14.65 -19.25 4.28
C VAL A 185 14.24 -20.02 3.03
N TRP A 186 15.08 -20.00 2.00
CA TRP A 186 15.06 -20.94 0.89
C TRP A 186 15.27 -22.37 1.42
N MET A 187 14.23 -22.95 2.03
CA MET A 187 14.12 -24.39 2.20
C MET A 187 13.50 -24.90 0.92
N CYS A 188 14.36 -25.37 0.01
CA CYS A 188 14.00 -26.06 -1.22
C CYS A 188 12.77 -26.97 -1.01
N GLN A 189 11.72 -26.76 -1.82
CA GLN A 189 10.81 -27.84 -2.20
C GLN A 189 11.44 -28.66 -3.32
#